data_AF-A0A368FLF0-F1
#
_entry.id   AF-A0A368FLF0-F1
#
_cell.length_a   1.000
_cell.length_b   1.000
_cell.length_c   1.000
_cell.angle_alpha   90.00
_cell.angle_beta   90.00
_cell.angle_gamma   90.00
#
_symmetry.space_group_name_H-M   'P 1'
#
loop_
_entity.id
_entity.type
_entity.pdbx_description
1 polymer ?
#
loop_
_entity_poly.entity_id
_entity_poly.type
_entity_poly.pdbx_seq_one_letter_code
_entity_poly.pdbx_strand_id
1 'polypeptide(L)'
;MWSVNPKMQELYAVRKLLLYKKGVSSFVHLRTHDGVTYNTFMEAAQAAGYIQNSSEWEECFACAVASTGIAATLLKNGRTVHSAFGLLLKRLCSDSVANVDASSATGLMLRNIDVIIWDEISMQTRLAVECVDRLLHDVAAQENSALPFGGVIMVFGGNWCQFLPVVPGGSRLEIINERLKSSPLWQSMTIHILDQNMRLLPGEEKHAAWLRAVGEGLNFMSDGTHIAIDSCMCLLTEKDVINWIYTVDTLNNPELLEKVALLTVRNCDAIELNDIVLRMFPGDITELYGIDTSATEEDGAIGMPCDDEEYLHHLTPSGMP
;
A
#
# COMPACT_ATOMS: atom_id res chain seq x y z
N MET A 1 -10.21 -4.91 -26.22
CA MET A 1 -9.81 -3.53 -26.55
C MET A 1 -8.30 -3.47 -26.35
N TRP A 2 -7.51 -3.25 -27.39
CA TRP A 2 -6.04 -3.28 -27.30
C TRP A 2 -5.55 -2.23 -26.30
N SER A 3 -4.83 -2.64 -25.25
CA SER A 3 -4.24 -1.71 -24.29
C SER A 3 -3.05 -1.02 -24.94
N VAL A 4 -3.15 0.31 -25.10
CA VAL A 4 -2.01 1.12 -25.52
C VAL A 4 -1.20 1.41 -24.27
N ASN A 5 0.04 0.92 -24.24
CA ASN A 5 0.99 1.20 -23.16
C ASN A 5 1.18 2.73 -23.03
N PRO A 6 1.03 3.33 -21.84
CA PRO A 6 1.25 4.77 -21.61
C PRO A 6 2.63 5.28 -22.02
N LYS A 7 3.65 4.40 -22.09
CA LYS A 7 4.99 4.74 -22.62
C LYS A 7 4.99 5.00 -24.14
N MET A 8 3.95 4.58 -24.86
CA MET A 8 3.77 4.82 -26.30
C MET A 8 2.99 6.13 -26.51
N GLN A 9 3.68 7.24 -26.26
CA GLN A 9 3.13 8.61 -26.22
C GLN A 9 2.24 8.95 -27.43
N GLU A 10 2.68 8.65 -28.66
CA GLU A 10 1.92 8.98 -29.86
C GLU A 10 0.61 8.17 -29.99
N LEU A 11 0.61 6.89 -29.63
CA LEU A 11 -0.59 6.06 -29.69
C LEU A 11 -1.61 6.45 -28.61
N TYR A 12 -1.14 6.90 -27.45
CA TYR A 12 -1.98 7.45 -26.40
C TYR A 12 -2.65 8.75 -26.85
N ALA A 13 -1.89 9.66 -27.46
CA ALA A 13 -2.42 10.91 -28.01
C ALA A 13 -3.44 10.68 -29.13
N VAL A 14 -3.20 9.70 -30.01
CA VAL A 14 -4.18 9.27 -31.03
C VAL A 14 -5.49 8.81 -30.38
N ARG A 15 -5.43 8.01 -29.31
CA ARG A 15 -6.63 7.54 -28.59
C ARG A 15 -7.42 8.71 -27.99
N LYS A 16 -6.74 9.64 -27.31
CA LYS A 16 -7.36 10.85 -26.75
C LYS A 16 -8.03 11.68 -27.84
N LEU A 17 -7.33 11.95 -28.95
CA LEU A 17 -7.90 12.70 -30.07
C LEU A 17 -9.12 12.01 -30.70
N LEU A 18 -9.09 10.69 -30.89
CA LEU A 18 -10.20 9.92 -31.46
C LEU A 18 -11.42 9.81 -30.53
N LEU A 19 -11.23 9.96 -29.22
CA LEU A 19 -12.33 9.97 -28.26
C LEU A 19 -13.19 11.23 -28.40
N TYR A 20 -12.55 12.38 -28.67
CA TYR A 20 -13.22 13.69 -28.69
C TYR A 20 -13.50 14.23 -30.11
N LYS A 21 -12.66 13.93 -31.11
CA LYS A 21 -12.90 14.32 -32.51
C LYS A 21 -13.69 13.26 -33.27
N LYS A 22 -14.92 13.60 -33.64
CA LYS A 22 -15.80 12.76 -34.48
C LYS A 22 -15.62 13.08 -35.97
N GLY A 23 -15.81 12.08 -36.83
CA GLY A 23 -15.81 12.26 -38.29
C GLY A 23 -14.43 12.45 -38.92
N VAL A 24 -13.36 12.07 -38.21
CA VAL A 24 -11.99 12.17 -38.72
C VAL A 24 -11.77 11.20 -39.88
N SER A 25 -11.28 11.72 -41.00
CA SER A 25 -11.14 11.00 -42.27
C SER A 25 -9.69 10.70 -42.65
N SER A 26 -8.71 11.24 -41.91
CA SER A 26 -7.29 10.97 -42.11
C SER A 26 -6.47 11.31 -40.86
N PHE A 27 -5.24 10.79 -40.76
CA PHE A 27 -4.31 11.14 -39.68
C PHE A 27 -3.88 12.62 -39.73
N VAL A 28 -3.87 13.23 -40.91
CA VAL A 28 -3.64 14.68 -41.05
C VAL A 28 -4.79 15.44 -40.39
N HIS A 29 -6.03 15.09 -40.71
CA HIS A 29 -7.23 15.67 -40.10
C HIS A 29 -7.25 15.44 -38.56
N LEU A 30 -6.78 14.29 -38.08
CA LEU A 30 -6.67 14.01 -36.65
C LEU A 30 -5.70 15.00 -35.95
N ARG A 31 -4.57 15.32 -36.60
CA ARG A 31 -3.53 16.25 -36.10
C ARG A 31 -3.83 17.73 -36.40
N THR A 32 -4.94 18.07 -37.03
CA THR A 32 -5.29 19.47 -37.32
C THR A 32 -6.26 20.02 -36.27
N HIS A 33 -5.86 21.00 -35.46
CA HIS A 33 -6.75 21.69 -34.51
C HIS A 33 -6.75 23.19 -34.82
N ASP A 34 -7.94 23.80 -34.88
CA ASP A 34 -8.16 25.21 -35.25
C ASP A 34 -7.44 25.66 -36.54
N GLY A 35 -7.44 24.80 -37.56
CA GLY A 35 -6.83 25.07 -38.86
C GLY A 35 -5.31 24.92 -38.91
N VAL A 36 -4.66 24.65 -37.77
CA VAL A 36 -3.21 24.38 -37.68
C VAL A 36 -2.97 22.87 -37.65
N THR A 37 -2.07 22.39 -38.50
CA THR A 37 -1.68 20.96 -38.53
C THR A 37 -0.37 20.79 -37.78
N TYR A 38 -0.39 19.98 -36.73
CA TYR A 38 0.75 19.75 -35.85
C TYR A 38 1.61 18.57 -36.32
N ASN A 39 2.89 18.56 -35.91
CA ASN A 39 3.86 17.56 -36.37
C ASN A 39 3.66 16.22 -35.65
N THR A 40 3.17 16.23 -34.43
CA THR A 40 2.87 15.01 -33.63
C THR A 40 1.41 14.96 -33.19
N PHE A 41 0.93 13.78 -32.84
CA PHE A 41 -0.40 13.65 -32.24
C PHE A 41 -0.42 14.24 -30.83
N MET A 42 0.71 14.20 -30.11
CA MET A 42 0.83 14.78 -28.78
C MET A 42 0.63 16.31 -28.81
N GLU A 43 1.32 17.02 -29.71
CA GLU A 43 1.15 18.47 -29.88
C GLU A 43 -0.30 18.84 -30.26
N ALA A 44 -0.92 18.07 -31.16
CA ALA A 44 -2.31 18.29 -31.55
C ALA A 44 -3.28 18.09 -30.38
N ALA A 45 -3.03 17.09 -29.53
CA ALA A 45 -3.84 16.81 -28.35
C ALA A 45 -3.63 17.85 -27.24
N GLN A 46 -2.41 18.37 -27.11
CA GLN A 46 -2.07 19.47 -26.19
C GLN A 46 -2.70 20.79 -26.61
N ALA A 47 -2.58 21.14 -27.89
CA ALA A 47 -3.20 22.34 -28.43
C ALA A 47 -4.72 22.31 -28.33
N ALA A 48 -5.34 21.13 -28.43
CA ALA A 48 -6.77 20.93 -28.23
C ALA A 48 -7.19 20.86 -26.76
N GLY A 49 -6.25 20.98 -25.81
CA GLY A 49 -6.51 20.93 -24.37
C GLY A 49 -6.89 19.54 -23.84
N TYR A 50 -6.71 18.48 -24.63
CA TYR A 50 -7.05 17.10 -24.25
C TYR A 50 -5.93 16.38 -23.49
N ILE A 51 -4.71 16.93 -23.57
CA ILE A 51 -3.55 16.49 -22.81
C ILE A 51 -2.84 17.75 -22.31
N GLN A 52 -2.83 18.03 -21.01
CA GLN A 52 -2.24 19.28 -20.52
C GLN A 52 -0.78 19.14 -20.09
N ASN A 53 -0.30 17.94 -19.77
CA ASN A 53 1.11 17.62 -19.54
C ASN A 53 1.37 16.12 -19.63
N SER A 54 2.62 15.72 -19.90
CA SER A 54 3.06 14.31 -19.82
C SER A 54 3.07 13.74 -18.40
N SER A 55 2.45 14.43 -17.42
CA SER A 55 2.28 14.03 -16.03
C SER A 55 0.88 13.48 -15.72
N GLU A 56 -0.05 13.45 -16.67
CA GLU A 56 -1.42 12.96 -16.43
C GLU A 56 -1.47 11.53 -15.88
N TRP A 57 -0.52 10.66 -16.26
CA TRP A 57 -0.42 9.33 -15.65
C TRP A 57 0.17 9.38 -14.24
N GLU A 58 1.09 10.30 -13.93
CA GLU A 58 1.57 10.54 -12.56
C GLU A 58 0.45 11.10 -11.67
N GLU A 59 -0.46 11.90 -12.25
CA GLU A 59 -1.67 12.42 -11.60
C GLU A 59 -2.76 11.33 -11.46
N CYS A 60 -2.93 10.43 -12.44
CA CYS A 60 -3.78 9.24 -12.28
C CYS A 60 -3.21 8.24 -11.25
N PHE A 61 -1.90 8.27 -10.97
CA PHE A 61 -1.27 7.52 -9.86
C PHE A 61 -1.11 8.39 -8.60
N ALA A 62 -1.72 9.58 -8.52
CA ALA A 62 -1.48 10.54 -7.43
C ALA A 62 -1.88 10.04 -6.04
N CYS A 63 -2.76 9.04 -5.95
CA CYS A 63 -3.15 8.43 -4.68
C CYS A 63 -2.84 6.92 -4.71
N ALA A 64 -1.58 6.61 -4.50
CA ALA A 64 -1.14 5.28 -4.12
C ALA A 64 -1.10 5.19 -2.59
N VAL A 65 -1.82 4.23 -2.03
CA VAL A 65 -1.92 4.01 -0.58
C VAL A 65 -1.52 2.60 -0.22
N ALA A 66 -1.07 2.41 1.01
CA ALA A 66 -0.83 1.08 1.56
C ALA A 66 -1.34 0.97 3.00
N SER A 67 -1.62 -0.27 3.41
CA SER A 67 -2.11 -0.58 4.75
C SER A 67 -1.07 -0.31 5.86
N THR A 68 0.23 -0.38 5.55
CA THR A 68 1.32 -0.13 6.49
C THR A 68 2.25 0.99 6.01
N GLY A 69 2.96 1.63 6.93
CA GLY A 69 3.90 2.71 6.62
C GLY A 69 5.05 2.27 5.70
N ILE A 70 5.65 1.11 6.00
CA ILE A 70 6.77 0.56 5.21
C ILE A 70 6.31 0.21 3.78
N ALA A 71 5.10 -0.34 3.61
CA ALA A 71 4.60 -0.60 2.27
C ALA A 71 4.32 0.70 1.50
N ALA A 72 3.86 1.76 2.19
CA ALA A 72 3.60 3.05 1.56
C ALA A 72 4.88 3.71 1.02
N THR A 73 6.04 3.55 1.67
CA THR A 73 7.30 4.13 1.18
C THR A 73 7.79 3.54 -0.13
N LEU A 74 7.33 2.33 -0.48
CA LEU A 74 7.66 1.67 -1.75
C LEU A 74 6.82 2.21 -2.93
N LEU A 75 5.74 2.93 -2.64
CA LEU A 75 4.87 3.54 -3.63
C LEU A 75 5.33 4.98 -3.91
N LYS A 76 5.35 5.39 -5.18
CA LYS A 76 5.68 6.77 -5.54
C LYS A 76 4.66 7.73 -4.92
N ASN A 77 5.11 8.65 -4.07
CA ASN A 77 4.26 9.54 -3.26
C ASN A 77 3.26 8.78 -2.35
N GLY A 78 3.60 7.56 -1.96
CA GLY A 78 2.72 6.69 -1.19
C GLY A 78 2.44 7.23 0.21
N ARG A 79 1.21 7.01 0.67
CA ARG A 79 0.78 7.35 2.04
C ARG A 79 0.10 6.15 2.67
N THR A 80 0.10 6.09 4.00
CA THR A 80 -0.77 5.13 4.68
C THR A 80 -2.23 5.50 4.43
N VAL A 81 -3.09 4.49 4.32
CA VAL A 81 -4.55 4.67 4.16
C VAL A 81 -5.10 5.60 5.22
N HIS A 82 -4.68 5.43 6.47
CA HIS A 82 -5.13 6.25 7.59
C HIS A 82 -4.83 7.74 7.37
N SER A 83 -3.62 8.10 6.93
CA SER A 83 -3.29 9.51 6.67
C SER A 83 -3.93 10.02 5.37
N ALA A 84 -4.03 9.17 4.33
CA ALA A 84 -4.57 9.56 3.03
C ALA A 84 -6.07 9.91 3.10
N PHE A 85 -6.84 9.16 3.89
CA PHE A 85 -8.29 9.30 4.00
C PHE A 85 -8.76 9.79 5.37
N GLY A 86 -7.86 10.20 6.26
CA GLY A 86 -8.24 10.68 7.61
C GLY A 86 -9.00 9.62 8.42
N LEU A 87 -8.65 8.34 8.30
CA LEU A 87 -9.28 7.30 9.12
C LEU A 87 -8.80 7.42 10.56
N LEU A 88 -9.75 7.35 11.50
CA LEU A 88 -9.45 7.36 12.93
C LEU A 88 -8.66 6.10 13.32
N LEU A 89 -7.70 6.25 14.22
CA LEU A 89 -6.91 5.14 14.78
C LEU A 89 -7.67 4.31 15.82
N LYS A 90 -8.84 4.80 16.27
CA LYS A 90 -9.75 4.05 17.14
C LYS A 90 -10.38 2.89 16.34
N ARG A 91 -10.86 1.85 17.04
CA ARG A 91 -11.49 0.68 16.41
C ARG A 91 -12.63 1.14 15.49
N LEU A 92 -12.48 0.89 14.18
CA LEU A 92 -13.52 1.17 13.20
C LEU A 92 -14.74 0.28 13.43
N CYS A 93 -15.89 0.81 13.11
CA CYS A 93 -17.20 0.17 13.13
C CYS A 93 -17.97 0.47 11.84
N SER A 94 -19.12 -0.17 11.66
CA SER A 94 -19.91 -0.06 10.43
C SER A 94 -20.38 1.35 10.10
N ASP A 95 -20.51 2.21 11.11
CA ASP A 95 -20.93 3.61 11.03
C ASP A 95 -19.77 4.60 11.17
N SER A 96 -18.51 4.11 11.22
CA SER A 96 -17.34 4.99 11.20
C SER A 96 -17.31 5.84 9.92
N VAL A 97 -16.91 7.09 10.10
CA VAL A 97 -16.75 8.09 9.04
C VAL A 97 -15.32 8.61 9.05
N ALA A 98 -14.79 8.92 7.87
CA ALA A 98 -13.49 9.52 7.69
C ALA A 98 -13.48 11.00 8.14
N ASN A 99 -12.37 11.45 8.71
CA ASN A 99 -12.19 12.85 9.09
C ASN A 99 -11.64 13.67 7.91
N VAL A 100 -12.45 13.81 6.85
CA VAL A 100 -12.11 14.61 5.67
C VAL A 100 -13.31 15.49 5.30
N ASP A 101 -13.10 16.81 5.35
CA ASP A 101 -14.09 17.77 4.91
C ASP A 101 -14.14 17.83 3.36
N ALA A 102 -15.32 17.76 2.77
CA ALA A 102 -15.51 17.74 1.31
C ALA A 102 -15.00 19.01 0.60
N SER A 103 -14.97 20.15 1.31
CA SER A 103 -14.44 21.43 0.85
C SER A 103 -12.94 21.61 1.09
N SER A 104 -12.32 20.73 1.89
CA SER A 104 -10.87 20.73 2.10
C SER A 104 -10.11 20.40 0.82
N ALA A 105 -8.81 20.74 0.78
CA ALA A 105 -7.94 20.39 -0.34
C ALA A 105 -7.92 18.87 -0.60
N THR A 106 -7.95 18.04 0.45
CA THR A 106 -8.03 16.58 0.34
C THR A 106 -9.36 16.14 -0.24
N GLY A 107 -10.49 16.69 0.24
CA GLY A 107 -11.82 16.36 -0.28
C GLY A 107 -11.98 16.72 -1.76
N LEU A 108 -11.51 17.89 -2.18
CA LEU A 108 -11.49 18.32 -3.58
C LEU A 108 -10.57 17.46 -4.45
N MET A 109 -9.42 17.03 -3.91
CA MET A 109 -8.52 16.11 -4.60
C MET A 109 -9.19 14.74 -4.82
N LEU A 110 -9.80 14.18 -3.77
CA LEU A 110 -10.52 12.90 -3.85
C LEU A 110 -11.73 12.96 -4.78
N ARG A 111 -12.41 14.11 -4.85
CA ARG A 111 -13.53 14.29 -5.79
C ARG A 111 -13.10 14.24 -7.26
N ASN A 112 -11.88 14.70 -7.56
CA ASN A 112 -11.36 14.77 -8.92
C ASN A 112 -10.47 13.59 -9.29
N ILE A 113 -10.29 12.61 -8.39
CA ILE A 113 -9.42 11.47 -8.64
C ILE A 113 -10.15 10.40 -9.45
N ASP A 114 -9.48 9.88 -10.48
CA ASP A 114 -10.05 8.82 -11.31
C ASP A 114 -9.75 7.42 -10.75
N VAL A 115 -8.57 7.24 -10.15
CA VAL A 115 -8.04 5.94 -9.75
C VAL A 115 -7.32 6.03 -8.41
N ILE A 116 -7.55 5.05 -7.53
CA ILE A 116 -6.80 4.85 -6.29
C ILE A 116 -6.20 3.45 -6.31
N ILE A 117 -4.89 3.35 -6.04
CA ILE A 117 -4.20 2.08 -5.87
C ILE A 117 -3.99 1.83 -4.39
N TRP A 118 -4.42 0.67 -3.92
CA TRP A 118 -4.30 0.28 -2.54
C TRP A 118 -3.51 -1.03 -2.43
N ASP A 119 -2.26 -0.92 -1.97
CA ASP A 119 -1.38 -2.07 -1.73
C ASP A 119 -1.53 -2.67 -0.33
N GLU A 120 -1.18 -3.95 -0.19
CA GLU A 120 -1.30 -4.73 1.05
C GLU A 120 -2.75 -4.78 1.60
N ILE A 121 -3.74 -4.94 0.73
CA ILE A 121 -5.16 -4.94 1.11
C ILE A 121 -5.54 -6.08 2.07
N SER A 122 -4.81 -7.20 2.05
CA SER A 122 -5.08 -8.36 2.92
C SER A 122 -4.91 -8.04 4.40
N MET A 123 -4.05 -7.07 4.72
CA MET A 123 -3.79 -6.60 6.08
C MET A 123 -4.85 -5.64 6.59
N GLN A 124 -5.76 -5.17 5.73
CA GLN A 124 -6.72 -4.15 6.11
C GLN A 124 -8.10 -4.70 6.45
N THR A 125 -8.73 -4.11 7.46
CA THR A 125 -10.13 -4.41 7.82
C THR A 125 -11.08 -4.01 6.69
N ARG A 126 -12.14 -4.79 6.49
CA ARG A 126 -13.23 -4.42 5.58
C ARG A 126 -13.86 -3.10 5.99
N LEU A 127 -13.89 -2.80 7.29
CA LEU A 127 -14.48 -1.59 7.84
C LEU A 127 -13.72 -0.34 7.38
N ALA A 128 -12.40 -0.41 7.22
CA ALA A 128 -11.63 0.68 6.63
C ALA A 128 -12.00 0.90 5.16
N VAL A 129 -12.16 -0.17 4.39
CA VAL A 129 -12.53 -0.07 2.96
C VAL A 129 -13.95 0.47 2.81
N GLU A 130 -14.89 0.00 3.62
CA GLU A 130 -16.27 0.49 3.66
C GLU A 130 -16.36 1.94 4.14
N CYS A 131 -15.47 2.36 5.06
CA CYS A 131 -15.37 3.76 5.46
C CYS A 131 -14.86 4.65 4.32
N VAL A 132 -13.86 4.19 3.56
CA VAL A 132 -13.36 4.90 2.37
C VAL A 132 -14.42 4.95 1.27
N ASP A 133 -15.20 3.89 1.08
CA ASP A 133 -16.35 3.88 0.16
C ASP A 133 -17.36 4.98 0.50
N ARG A 134 -17.75 5.09 1.79
CA ARG A 134 -18.62 6.17 2.28
C ARG A 134 -18.02 7.55 2.06
N LEU A 135 -16.74 7.75 2.41
CA LEU A 135 -16.04 9.00 2.17
C LEU A 135 -16.09 9.41 0.70
N LEU A 136 -15.78 8.48 -0.20
CA LEU A 136 -15.76 8.77 -1.64
C LEU A 136 -17.17 9.05 -2.17
N HIS A 137 -18.19 8.40 -1.63
CA HIS A 137 -19.59 8.74 -1.89
C HIS A 137 -19.94 10.17 -1.43
N ASP A 138 -19.48 10.58 -0.25
CA ASP A 138 -19.77 11.91 0.32
C ASP A 138 -19.16 13.05 -0.51
N VAL A 139 -17.97 12.83 -1.10
CA VAL A 139 -17.30 13.83 -1.95
C VAL A 139 -17.67 13.73 -3.43
N ALA A 140 -18.34 12.66 -3.85
CA ALA A 140 -18.65 12.39 -5.25
C ALA A 140 -19.53 13.47 -5.89
N ALA A 141 -19.39 13.63 -7.21
CA ALA A 141 -20.40 14.33 -7.99
C ALA A 141 -21.74 13.55 -7.96
N GLN A 142 -22.86 14.29 -8.01
CA GLN A 142 -24.21 13.72 -7.93
C GLN A 142 -24.49 12.60 -8.94
N GLU A 143 -23.85 12.65 -10.11
CA GLU A 143 -23.96 11.64 -11.16
C GLU A 143 -23.29 10.30 -10.81
N ASN A 144 -22.28 10.31 -9.94
CA ASN A 144 -21.55 9.12 -9.51
C ASN A 144 -21.97 8.63 -8.12
N SER A 145 -22.89 9.32 -7.44
CA SER A 145 -23.27 9.02 -6.05
C SER A 145 -23.92 7.65 -5.87
N ALA A 146 -24.34 6.99 -6.95
CA ALA A 146 -24.90 5.63 -6.92
C ALA A 146 -23.88 4.53 -7.27
N LEU A 147 -22.67 4.90 -7.68
CA LEU A 147 -21.60 3.97 -8.03
C LEU A 147 -20.72 3.70 -6.81
N PRO A 148 -20.23 2.46 -6.60
CA PRO A 148 -19.25 2.17 -5.55
C PRO A 148 -18.10 3.17 -5.59
N PHE A 149 -17.60 3.55 -4.42
CA PHE A 149 -16.52 4.49 -4.22
C PHE A 149 -16.75 5.83 -4.92
N GLY A 150 -18.01 6.28 -5.05
CA GLY A 150 -18.32 7.55 -5.70
C GLY A 150 -17.90 7.63 -7.17
N GLY A 151 -17.77 6.48 -7.84
CA GLY A 151 -17.30 6.36 -9.23
C GLY A 151 -15.79 6.29 -9.41
N VAL A 152 -15.00 6.37 -8.32
CA VAL A 152 -13.54 6.23 -8.36
C VAL A 152 -13.17 4.77 -8.64
N ILE A 153 -12.22 4.55 -9.55
CA ILE A 153 -11.72 3.21 -9.85
C ILE A 153 -10.75 2.78 -8.76
N MET A 154 -11.13 1.75 -8.00
CA MET A 154 -10.28 1.16 -6.98
C MET A 154 -9.47 -0.01 -7.53
N VAL A 155 -8.15 0.01 -7.32
CA VAL A 155 -7.25 -1.09 -7.65
C VAL A 155 -6.62 -1.61 -6.37
N PHE A 156 -7.07 -2.77 -5.90
CA PHE A 156 -6.55 -3.41 -4.69
C PHE A 156 -5.46 -4.43 -5.04
N GLY A 157 -4.29 -4.27 -4.45
CA GLY A 157 -3.16 -5.19 -4.49
C GLY A 157 -2.95 -5.86 -3.13
N GLY A 158 -2.59 -7.14 -3.14
CA GLY A 158 -2.23 -7.86 -1.92
C GLY A 158 -2.29 -9.37 -2.09
N ASN A 159 -1.84 -10.09 -1.07
CA ASN A 159 -1.79 -11.55 -1.08
C ASN A 159 -2.46 -12.14 0.16
N TRP A 160 -3.56 -12.89 -0.05
CA TRP A 160 -4.32 -13.52 1.04
C TRP A 160 -3.59 -14.64 1.76
N CYS A 161 -2.47 -15.11 1.21
CA CYS A 161 -1.57 -16.06 1.86
C CYS A 161 -0.55 -15.38 2.81
N GLN A 162 -0.59 -14.04 2.92
CA GLN A 162 0.20 -13.28 3.89
C GLN A 162 -0.66 -12.95 5.12
N PHE A 163 -0.41 -11.79 5.74
CA PHE A 163 -1.09 -11.36 6.95
C PHE A 163 -2.54 -10.95 6.68
N LEU A 164 -3.39 -11.29 7.64
CA LEU A 164 -4.78 -10.86 7.73
C LEU A 164 -4.88 -9.62 8.63
N PRO A 165 -6.04 -8.95 8.69
CA PRO A 165 -6.22 -7.78 9.53
C PRO A 165 -6.02 -8.13 11.00
N VAL A 166 -5.34 -7.25 11.72
CA VAL A 166 -5.10 -7.42 13.15
C VAL A 166 -6.37 -7.06 13.92
N VAL A 167 -6.96 -8.05 14.61
CA VAL A 167 -8.11 -7.85 15.49
C VAL A 167 -7.67 -8.14 16.93
N PRO A 168 -7.37 -7.11 17.74
CA PRO A 168 -6.91 -7.32 19.12
C PRO A 168 -7.94 -8.14 19.92
N GLY A 169 -7.47 -9.24 20.51
CA GLY A 169 -8.30 -10.21 21.24
C GLY A 169 -9.30 -11.01 20.38
N GLY A 170 -9.25 -10.87 19.06
CA GLY A 170 -10.20 -11.50 18.14
C GLY A 170 -9.94 -12.99 17.95
N SER A 171 -11.03 -13.75 17.90
CA SER A 171 -11.06 -15.14 17.47
C SER A 171 -10.76 -15.27 15.97
N ARG A 172 -10.44 -16.50 15.53
CA ARG A 172 -10.22 -16.82 14.11
C ARG A 172 -11.40 -16.41 13.22
N LEU A 173 -12.64 -16.56 13.71
CA LEU A 173 -13.84 -16.19 12.96
C LEU A 173 -13.99 -14.67 12.84
N GLU A 174 -13.68 -13.93 13.90
CA GLU A 174 -13.69 -12.46 13.87
C GLU A 174 -12.64 -11.92 12.89
N ILE A 175 -11.42 -12.45 12.91
CA ILE A 175 -10.38 -12.09 11.92
C ILE A 175 -10.86 -12.38 10.50
N ILE A 176 -11.49 -13.54 10.27
CA ILE A 176 -12.06 -13.92 8.97
C ILE A 176 -13.14 -12.93 8.51
N ASN A 177 -14.00 -12.50 9.43
CA ASN A 177 -15.09 -11.57 9.18
C ASN A 177 -14.60 -10.15 8.92
N GLU A 178 -13.43 -9.77 9.46
CA GLU A 178 -12.81 -8.48 9.22
C GLU A 178 -12.12 -8.36 7.86
N ARG A 179 -11.99 -9.43 7.06
CA ARG A 179 -11.34 -9.34 5.74
C ARG A 179 -12.24 -8.67 4.71
N LEU A 180 -11.65 -7.99 3.73
CA LEU A 180 -12.38 -7.40 2.59
C LEU A 180 -13.30 -8.40 1.87
N LYS A 181 -12.91 -9.68 1.77
CA LYS A 181 -13.74 -10.75 1.18
C LYS A 181 -15.11 -10.93 1.85
N SER A 182 -15.24 -10.47 3.10
CA SER A 182 -16.47 -10.52 3.90
C SER A 182 -17.28 -9.21 3.80
N SER A 183 -16.81 -8.23 3.02
CA SER A 183 -17.54 -6.99 2.74
C SER A 183 -18.59 -7.21 1.65
N PRO A 184 -19.75 -6.51 1.70
CA PRO A 184 -20.67 -6.45 0.57
C PRO A 184 -20.02 -5.94 -0.73
N LEU A 185 -19.02 -5.05 -0.61
CA LEU A 185 -18.28 -4.50 -1.73
C LEU A 185 -17.53 -5.57 -2.53
N TRP A 186 -17.18 -6.71 -1.92
CA TRP A 186 -16.47 -7.79 -2.62
C TRP A 186 -17.25 -8.32 -3.84
N GLN A 187 -18.58 -8.30 -3.78
CA GLN A 187 -19.44 -8.82 -4.86
C GLN A 187 -19.40 -7.96 -6.13
N SER A 188 -19.04 -6.69 -6.02
CA SER A 188 -18.91 -5.78 -7.17
C SER A 188 -17.48 -5.74 -7.74
N MET A 189 -16.52 -6.41 -7.08
CA MET A 189 -15.11 -6.39 -7.50
C MET A 189 -14.82 -7.43 -8.58
N THR A 190 -13.94 -7.07 -9.52
CA THR A 190 -13.38 -8.00 -10.49
C THR A 190 -12.03 -8.53 -9.99
N ILE A 191 -11.88 -9.85 -9.96
CA ILE A 191 -10.66 -10.49 -9.44
C ILE A 191 -9.70 -10.77 -10.60
N HIS A 192 -8.48 -10.25 -10.48
CA HIS A 192 -7.36 -10.55 -11.37
C HIS A 192 -6.29 -11.32 -10.59
N ILE A 193 -5.86 -12.46 -11.11
CA ILE A 193 -4.83 -13.30 -10.50
C ILE A 193 -3.56 -13.17 -11.34
N LEU A 194 -2.46 -12.78 -10.70
CA LEU A 194 -1.14 -12.79 -11.30
C LEU A 194 -0.48 -14.15 -11.03
N ASP A 195 -0.04 -14.82 -12.08
CA ASP A 195 0.48 -16.20 -12.05
C ASP A 195 2.01 -16.28 -12.22
N GLN A 196 2.60 -15.32 -12.92
CA GLN A 196 4.04 -15.25 -13.15
C GLN A 196 4.78 -14.50 -12.02
N ASN A 197 5.65 -15.21 -11.29
CA ASN A 197 6.55 -14.60 -10.31
C ASN A 197 7.74 -13.92 -11.02
N MET A 198 7.72 -12.59 -11.06
CA MET A 198 8.78 -11.79 -11.70
C MET A 198 10.05 -11.63 -10.84
N ARG A 199 10.01 -12.03 -9.57
CA ARG A 199 11.17 -11.99 -8.66
C ARG A 199 11.92 -13.33 -8.60
N LEU A 200 11.41 -14.36 -9.27
CA LEU A 200 12.01 -15.69 -9.26
C LEU A 200 13.31 -15.70 -10.08
N LEU A 201 14.41 -16.06 -9.43
CA LEU A 201 15.69 -16.28 -10.10
C LEU A 201 15.70 -17.66 -10.79
N PRO A 202 16.39 -17.82 -11.93
CA PRO A 202 16.52 -19.11 -12.58
C PRO A 202 17.14 -20.15 -11.64
N GLY A 203 16.52 -21.32 -11.51
CA GLY A 203 16.97 -22.42 -10.63
C GLY A 203 16.33 -22.46 -9.24
N GLU A 204 15.60 -21.42 -8.84
CA GLU A 204 14.92 -21.32 -7.54
C GLU A 204 13.46 -21.82 -7.57
N GLU A 205 13.05 -22.50 -8.65
CA GLU A 205 11.65 -22.89 -8.88
C GLU A 205 11.13 -23.84 -7.78
N LYS A 206 12.00 -24.72 -7.27
CA LYS A 206 11.64 -25.65 -6.18
C LYS A 206 11.36 -24.91 -4.88
N HIS A 207 12.22 -23.95 -4.51
CA HIS A 207 12.05 -23.17 -3.30
C HIS A 207 10.80 -22.29 -3.39
N ALA A 208 10.57 -21.65 -4.54
CA ALA A 208 9.36 -20.87 -4.77
C ALA A 208 8.07 -21.71 -4.74
N ALA A 209 8.09 -22.92 -5.30
CA ALA A 209 6.97 -23.85 -5.20
C ALA A 209 6.71 -24.27 -3.74
N TRP A 210 7.76 -24.52 -2.96
CA TRP A 210 7.64 -24.82 -1.53
C TRP A 210 7.04 -23.63 -0.75
N LEU A 211 7.53 -22.40 -0.96
CA LEU A 211 6.98 -21.19 -0.33
C LEU A 211 5.51 -20.96 -0.68
N ARG A 212 5.14 -21.19 -1.95
CA ARG A 212 3.75 -21.10 -2.39
C ARG A 212 2.86 -22.11 -1.67
N ALA A 213 3.32 -23.35 -1.55
CA ALA A 213 2.58 -24.42 -0.88
C ALA A 213 2.44 -24.16 0.64
N VAL A 214 3.42 -23.50 1.26
CA VAL A 214 3.30 -22.98 2.63
C VAL A 214 2.18 -21.94 2.73
N GLY A 215 2.17 -20.93 1.85
CA GLY A 215 1.15 -19.88 1.84
C GLY A 215 -0.27 -20.38 1.53
N GLU A 216 -0.40 -21.39 0.67
CA GLU A 216 -1.68 -22.04 0.32
C GLU A 216 -2.13 -23.06 1.39
N GLY A 217 -1.29 -23.33 2.40
CA GLY A 217 -1.58 -24.26 3.48
C GLY A 217 -1.54 -25.73 3.05
N LEU A 218 -0.83 -26.05 1.97
CA LEU A 218 -0.66 -27.42 1.47
C LEU A 218 0.46 -28.18 2.19
N ASN A 219 1.34 -27.46 2.89
CA ASN A 219 2.51 -28.01 3.60
C ASN A 219 2.28 -28.19 5.11
N PHE A 220 1.05 -28.04 5.60
CA PHE A 220 0.76 -28.32 7.00
C PHE A 220 0.97 -29.80 7.32
N MET A 221 1.52 -30.06 8.49
CA MET A 221 1.60 -31.39 9.08
C MET A 221 0.19 -31.90 9.40
N SER A 222 0.08 -33.15 9.85
CA SER A 222 -1.21 -33.78 10.15
C SER A 222 -2.05 -33.07 11.23
N ASP A 223 -1.43 -32.20 12.02
CA ASP A 223 -2.11 -31.36 13.02
C ASP A 223 -2.79 -30.11 12.44
N GLY A 224 -2.49 -29.75 11.18
CA GLY A 224 -3.04 -28.57 10.53
C GLY A 224 -2.51 -27.23 11.04
N THR A 225 -1.45 -27.23 11.86
CA THR A 225 -0.88 -25.99 12.44
C THR A 225 0.62 -25.85 12.22
N HIS A 226 1.37 -26.95 12.18
CA HIS A 226 2.82 -26.91 12.02
C HIS A 226 3.23 -27.17 10.58
N ILE A 227 4.41 -26.65 10.20
CA ILE A 227 5.04 -26.87 8.90
C ILE A 227 6.43 -27.42 9.15
N ALA A 228 6.82 -28.46 8.41
CA ALA A 228 8.18 -28.99 8.46
C ALA A 228 9.12 -28.07 7.66
N ILE A 229 10.15 -27.56 8.33
CA ILE A 229 11.23 -26.78 7.70
C ILE A 229 12.42 -27.72 7.48
N ASP A 230 13.06 -27.62 6.32
CA ASP A 230 14.25 -28.42 6.03
C ASP A 230 15.39 -28.03 6.99
N SER A 231 16.08 -29.03 7.53
CA SER A 231 17.25 -28.84 8.40
C SER A 231 18.33 -27.94 7.82
N CYS A 232 18.47 -27.86 6.48
CA CYS A 232 19.44 -26.96 5.85
C CYS A 232 19.07 -25.47 5.95
N MET A 233 17.81 -25.15 6.28
CA MET A 233 17.34 -23.79 6.51
C MET A 233 17.38 -23.40 8.00
N CYS A 234 17.80 -24.31 8.88
CA CYS A 234 17.77 -24.13 10.32
C CYS A 234 19.18 -24.00 10.89
N LEU A 235 19.36 -23.07 11.82
CA LEU A 235 20.51 -23.00 12.71
C LEU A 235 20.09 -23.38 14.12
N LEU A 236 21.03 -23.85 14.94
CA LEU A 236 20.73 -24.45 16.24
C LEU A 236 20.29 -23.42 17.28
N THR A 237 20.88 -22.22 17.24
CA THR A 237 20.61 -21.16 18.20
C THR A 237 20.41 -19.82 17.53
N GLU A 238 19.72 -18.92 18.22
CA GLU A 238 19.57 -17.52 17.82
C GLU A 238 20.92 -16.84 17.60
N LYS A 239 21.90 -17.12 18.47
CA LYS A 239 23.27 -16.60 18.35
C LYS A 239 23.94 -17.08 17.06
N ASP A 240 23.69 -18.30 16.62
CA ASP A 240 24.23 -18.81 15.36
C ASP A 240 23.63 -18.06 14.17
N VAL A 241 22.33 -17.73 14.21
CA VAL A 241 21.66 -16.91 13.19
C VAL A 241 22.26 -15.51 13.13
N ILE A 242 22.42 -14.84 14.29
CA ILE A 242 23.01 -13.51 14.38
C ILE A 242 24.42 -13.51 13.78
N ASN A 243 25.27 -14.46 14.19
CA ASN A 243 26.65 -14.55 13.70
C ASN A 243 26.74 -14.95 12.22
N TRP A 244 25.75 -15.67 11.70
CA TRP A 244 25.67 -16.01 10.28
C TRP A 244 25.36 -14.78 9.42
N ILE A 245 24.52 -13.86 9.90
CA ILE A 245 24.13 -12.63 9.19
C ILE A 245 25.14 -11.50 9.42
N TYR A 246 25.42 -11.20 10.68
CA TYR A 246 26.22 -10.05 11.11
C TYR A 246 27.67 -10.46 11.41
N THR A 247 28.39 -10.81 10.33
CA THR A 247 29.82 -11.10 10.40
C THR A 247 30.65 -9.82 10.59
N VAL A 248 31.94 -9.97 10.91
CA VAL A 248 32.89 -8.84 10.98
C VAL A 248 32.93 -8.07 9.65
N ASP A 249 32.84 -8.75 8.52
CA ASP A 249 32.82 -8.10 7.20
C ASP A 249 31.51 -7.35 6.96
N THR A 250 30.38 -7.95 7.35
CA THR A 250 29.06 -7.30 7.24
C THR A 250 28.99 -6.02 8.08
N LEU A 251 29.46 -6.08 9.33
CA LEU A 251 29.40 -4.96 10.27
C LEU A 251 30.31 -3.79 9.88
N ASN A 252 31.43 -4.07 9.21
CA ASN A 252 32.38 -3.04 8.76
C ASN A 252 32.08 -2.51 7.34
N ASN A 253 31.09 -3.07 6.64
CA ASN A 253 30.76 -2.67 5.27
C ASN A 253 29.29 -2.21 5.14
N PRO A 254 29.04 -0.90 5.04
CA PRO A 254 27.70 -0.35 4.86
C PRO A 254 26.92 -0.95 3.67
N GLU A 255 27.60 -1.27 2.57
CA GLU A 255 26.97 -1.86 1.37
C GLU A 255 26.57 -3.34 1.55
N LEU A 256 27.14 -4.04 2.53
CA LEU A 256 26.68 -5.38 2.89
C LEU A 256 25.57 -5.30 3.92
N LEU A 257 25.67 -4.35 4.85
CA LEU A 257 24.67 -4.14 5.89
C LEU A 257 23.30 -3.79 5.31
N GLU A 258 23.24 -2.98 4.25
CA GLU A 258 21.98 -2.63 3.57
C GLU A 258 21.25 -3.85 2.95
N LYS A 259 21.95 -4.98 2.78
CA LYS A 259 21.42 -6.18 2.08
C LYS A 259 20.96 -7.28 3.03
N VAL A 260 21.14 -7.09 4.33
CA VAL A 260 20.79 -8.09 5.34
C VAL A 260 19.72 -7.54 6.27
N ALA A 261 18.85 -8.43 6.72
CA ALA A 261 17.83 -8.12 7.72
C ALA A 261 17.55 -9.36 8.57
N LEU A 262 17.28 -9.13 9.86
CA LEU A 262 16.78 -10.16 10.75
C LEU A 262 15.33 -9.85 11.07
N LEU A 263 14.46 -10.84 10.88
CA LEU A 263 13.03 -10.72 11.12
C LEU A 263 12.63 -11.62 12.29
N THR A 264 11.81 -11.08 13.20
CA THR A 264 11.19 -11.82 14.31
C THR A 264 9.68 -11.66 14.29
N VAL A 265 8.99 -12.50 15.07
CA VAL A 265 7.53 -12.49 15.15
C VAL A 265 7.02 -11.33 16.02
N ARG A 266 7.74 -10.98 17.08
CA ARG A 266 7.30 -9.98 18.08
C ARG A 266 8.24 -8.79 18.10
N ASN A 267 7.67 -7.59 18.26
CA ASN A 267 8.44 -6.36 18.37
C ASN A 267 9.42 -6.38 19.55
N CYS A 268 9.05 -6.98 20.69
CA CYS A 268 9.97 -7.12 21.83
C CYS A 268 11.24 -7.89 21.49
N ASP A 269 11.11 -8.97 20.71
CA ASP A 269 12.25 -9.79 20.28
C ASP A 269 13.10 -9.02 19.26
N ALA A 270 12.46 -8.25 18.37
CA ALA A 270 13.17 -7.38 17.43
C ALA A 270 13.99 -6.30 18.17
N ILE A 271 13.43 -5.69 19.21
CA ILE A 271 14.13 -4.69 20.03
C ILE A 271 15.34 -5.33 20.73
N GLU A 272 15.15 -6.48 21.38
CA GLU A 272 16.25 -7.19 22.05
C GLU A 272 17.37 -7.58 21.07
N LEU A 273 17.01 -8.07 19.88
CA LEU A 273 17.97 -8.43 18.84
C LEU A 273 18.69 -7.21 18.25
N ASN A 274 17.98 -6.11 18.06
CA ASN A 274 18.57 -4.86 17.62
C ASN A 274 19.63 -4.39 18.64
N ASP A 275 19.35 -4.48 19.94
CA ASP A 275 20.33 -4.15 20.99
C ASP A 275 21.55 -5.08 20.96
N ILE A 276 21.34 -6.38 20.74
CA ILE A 276 22.44 -7.35 20.62
C ILE A 276 23.33 -6.98 19.42
N VAL A 277 22.73 -6.71 18.26
CA VAL A 277 23.46 -6.38 17.03
C VAL A 277 24.15 -5.01 17.15
N LEU A 278 23.50 -4.00 17.74
CA LEU A 278 24.08 -2.68 17.97
C LEU A 278 25.35 -2.76 18.83
N ARG A 279 25.36 -3.62 19.85
CA ARG A 279 26.55 -3.86 20.70
C ARG A 279 27.69 -4.57 20.00
N MET A 280 27.47 -5.15 18.82
CA MET A 280 28.53 -5.75 18.01
C MET A 280 29.31 -4.72 17.20
N PHE A 281 28.76 -3.51 16.99
CA PHE A 281 29.46 -2.46 16.26
C PHE A 281 30.62 -1.87 17.06
N PRO A 282 31.76 -1.61 16.41
CA PRO A 282 32.83 -0.85 17.05
C PRO A 282 32.41 0.62 17.15
N GLY A 283 32.39 1.19 18.35
CA GLY A 283 32.10 2.62 18.55
C GLY A 283 31.57 2.94 19.94
N ASP A 284 31.42 4.24 20.20
CA ASP A 284 30.80 4.73 21.42
C ASP A 284 29.28 4.66 21.33
N ILE A 285 28.63 4.18 22.39
CA ILE A 285 27.17 4.13 22.49
C ILE A 285 26.65 5.54 22.78
N THR A 286 25.70 6.00 21.97
CA THR A 286 24.95 7.23 22.21
C THR A 286 23.51 6.86 22.54
N GLU A 287 23.04 7.26 23.71
CA GLU A 287 21.65 7.07 24.13
C GLU A 287 20.87 8.35 23.84
N LEU A 288 19.75 8.20 23.11
CA LEU A 288 18.80 9.28 22.85
C LEU A 288 17.55 9.00 23.67
N TYR A 289 17.12 9.99 24.43
CA TYR A 289 15.94 9.88 25.30
C TYR A 289 14.77 10.64 24.67
N GLY A 290 13.70 9.91 24.32
CA GLY A 290 12.42 10.50 23.95
C GLY A 290 11.76 11.20 25.14
N ILE A 291 11.11 12.33 24.88
CA ILE A 291 10.27 13.02 25.87
C ILE A 291 8.86 13.09 25.29
N ASP A 292 7.97 12.26 25.82
CA ASP A 292 6.57 12.26 25.43
C ASP A 292 5.79 13.30 26.22
N THR A 293 4.87 14.01 25.56
CA THR A 293 3.96 14.98 26.19
C THR A 293 2.55 14.70 25.71
N SER A 294 1.58 14.70 26.62
CA SER A 294 0.17 14.53 26.25
C SER A 294 -0.31 15.72 25.40
N ALA A 295 -1.01 15.41 24.30
CA ALA A 295 -1.62 16.44 23.49
C ALA A 295 -2.81 17.07 24.23
N THR A 296 -2.91 18.39 24.17
CA THR A 296 -3.95 19.17 24.86
C THR A 296 -5.14 19.42 23.95
N GLU A 297 -6.31 19.74 24.53
CA GLU A 297 -7.50 20.14 23.75
C GLU A 297 -7.25 21.40 22.89
N GLU A 298 -6.23 22.20 23.20
CA GLU A 298 -5.85 23.42 22.47
C GLU A 298 -5.01 23.12 21.20
N ASP A 299 -4.46 21.91 21.04
CA ASP A 299 -3.62 21.52 19.90
C ASP A 299 -4.44 21.23 18.61
N GLY A 300 -5.76 21.39 18.66
CA GLY A 300 -6.67 21.21 17.52
C GLY A 300 -6.67 19.78 16.95
N ALA A 301 -7.09 19.62 15.68
CA ALA A 301 -7.19 18.32 14.98
C ALA A 301 -5.85 17.58 14.75
N ILE A 302 -4.72 18.12 15.25
CA ILE A 302 -3.38 17.54 15.18
C ILE A 302 -3.05 16.80 16.49
N GLY A 303 -3.60 17.24 17.63
CA GLY A 303 -3.50 16.55 18.91
C GLY A 303 -4.59 15.48 19.04
N MET A 304 -4.21 14.22 19.28
CA MET A 304 -5.17 13.23 19.79
C MET A 304 -5.35 13.47 21.30
N PRO A 305 -6.55 13.82 21.79
CA PRO A 305 -6.78 13.97 23.22
C PRO A 305 -6.35 12.70 23.96
N CYS A 306 -5.55 12.88 25.02
CA CYS A 306 -5.06 11.79 25.84
C CYS A 306 -6.18 11.30 26.76
N ASP A 307 -6.99 10.35 26.29
CA ASP A 307 -8.08 9.77 27.08
C ASP A 307 -7.55 8.79 28.16
N ASP A 308 -6.34 8.22 27.99
CA ASP A 308 -5.74 7.20 28.88
C ASP A 308 -4.20 7.13 28.73
N GLU A 309 -3.46 7.66 29.72
CA GLU A 309 -1.98 7.62 29.75
C GLU A 309 -1.42 6.20 29.93
N GLU A 310 -2.13 5.29 30.60
CA GLU A 310 -1.65 3.90 30.80
C GLU A 310 -1.68 3.11 29.49
N TYR A 311 -2.65 3.38 28.60
CA TYR A 311 -2.71 2.78 27.27
C TYR A 311 -1.49 3.13 26.41
N LEU A 312 -0.98 4.36 26.49
CA LEU A 312 0.19 4.81 25.73
C LEU A 312 1.48 4.12 26.18
N HIS A 313 1.66 3.87 27.48
CA HIS A 313 2.84 3.15 28.01
C HIS A 313 2.94 1.69 27.50
N HIS A 314 1.86 1.11 26.98
CA HIS A 314 1.88 -0.20 26.37
C HIS A 314 2.20 -0.18 24.87
N LEU A 315 2.21 0.98 24.23
CA LEU A 315 2.51 1.12 22.81
C LEU A 315 4.02 1.19 22.59
N THR A 316 4.50 0.41 21.61
CA THR A 316 5.87 0.48 21.09
C THR A 316 5.79 0.82 19.60
N PRO A 317 5.40 2.06 19.25
CA PRO A 317 5.23 2.45 17.85
C PRO A 317 6.58 2.39 17.12
N SER A 318 6.57 1.85 15.91
CA SER A 318 7.77 1.75 15.08
C SER A 318 8.20 3.14 14.64
N GLY A 319 9.43 3.56 14.95
CA GLY A 319 10.04 4.77 14.40
C GLY A 319 9.98 6.03 15.26
N MET A 320 9.62 5.94 16.53
CA MET A 320 9.97 6.98 17.51
C MET A 320 11.28 6.57 18.20
N PRO A 321 12.21 7.51 18.46
CA PRO A 321 13.44 7.22 19.21
C PRO A 321 13.16 6.67 20.60
#